data_AF-A0AAJ5STG9-F1
#
_entry.id   AF-A0AAJ5STG9-F1
#
_cell.length_a   1.000
_cell.length_b   1.000
_cell.length_c   1.000
_cell.angle_alpha   90.00
_cell.angle_beta   90.00
_cell.angle_gamma   90.00
#
_symmetry.space_group_name_H-M   'P 1'
#
loop_
_entity.id
_entity.type
_entity.pdbx_description
1 polymer ?
#
loop_
_entity_poly.entity_id
_entity_poly.type
_entity_poly.pdbx_seq_one_letter_code
_entity_poly.pdbx_strand_id
1 'polypeptide(L)'
;MTRKAAREHFRAHLAPPCPQPPAEQRLMIGALLQRSSHGQEYSPWQRLARMLWGGDLPLTRVQECQLARLMLLPSVVYLLLALGYLAQLTDLIGNLVPHAFMQSFARQGQWLGAAALALLVLSCLLRKSLRQGWPFGRTVLWALITCGSCLYLGYHAQRLLVDSLVEQASPEQQAQAALGIPLLNLMLQHDLRLDGQTATAEQLRNPQGKLRLAELALRLPHITTLKATQGLTPQAFFEQLADQQRGGLQLNYERYRQATGRQEDNYRQYRRASLYYAGATSRLAILQRQGQAWTDYQRLLSKRGRNLNPWTLPTSEWQPVRHVLREQMNVPVNDLWRPDDRPGFNRAVASQVRREARNHYATLLQQRINAGWIESGLKRPAFMAVNAIQGQWRQDLALPPGITLYAYLTEQYFEQSVYLPALQHDAREMMKQRVASAGDLSTLGRDSYRDLITPGVTALLILCGLAVHAFRALSYLLRLVKAQPLGLYLKLLGVYVLLLASVSLVAGKPKVPASDLPQEGEETLALTLALASEVMDWAVPQQDRLYFLGTSIRWDVLRGYGFGVPGNQQD
;
A
#
# COMPACT_ATOMS: atom_id res chain seq x y z
N MET A 1 21.61 -0.77 79.15
CA MET A 1 22.19 0.60 79.07
C MET A 1 21.68 1.27 77.81
N THR A 2 20.97 2.39 77.96
CA THR A 2 20.16 3.01 76.92
C THR A 2 20.98 3.99 76.06
N ARG A 3 20.65 4.09 74.76
CA ARG A 3 21.23 4.97 73.72
C ARG A 3 21.32 6.47 74.08
N LYS A 4 20.77 6.89 75.21
CA LYS A 4 20.82 8.26 75.72
C LYS A 4 22.16 8.57 76.41
N ALA A 5 22.78 7.59 77.07
CA ALA A 5 24.07 7.76 77.75
C ALA A 5 25.28 7.86 76.78
N ALA A 6 25.20 7.20 75.61
CA ALA A 6 26.24 7.28 74.59
C ALA A 6 26.25 8.62 73.81
N ARG A 7 25.16 9.39 73.88
CA ARG A 7 24.99 10.64 73.12
C ARG A 7 25.48 11.88 73.89
N GLU A 8 25.53 11.80 75.22
CA GLU A 8 26.01 12.90 76.06
C GLU A 8 27.53 12.87 76.26
N HIS A 9 28.14 11.67 76.20
CA HIS A 9 29.60 11.55 76.31
C HIS A 9 30.37 12.05 75.07
N PHE A 10 29.73 12.12 73.90
CA PHE A 10 30.36 12.58 72.66
C PHE A 10 30.33 14.11 72.48
N ARG A 11 29.59 14.84 73.33
CA ARG A 11 29.49 16.32 73.25
C ARG A 11 30.51 17.09 74.10
N ALA A 12 31.30 16.40 74.92
CA ALA A 12 32.15 17.06 75.92
C ALA A 12 33.59 17.36 75.47
N HIS A 13 34.04 16.92 74.29
CA HIS A 13 35.44 17.11 73.89
C HIS A 13 35.62 17.69 72.48
N LEU A 14 35.93 19.00 72.49
CA LEU A 14 36.97 19.68 71.70
C LEU A 14 36.67 20.06 70.24
N ALA A 15 36.38 21.35 70.04
CA ALA A 15 37.09 22.19 69.05
C ALA A 15 37.09 23.66 69.55
N PRO A 16 38.21 24.40 69.42
CA PRO A 16 38.30 25.81 69.84
C PRO A 16 37.46 26.73 68.93
N PRO A 17 37.08 27.92 69.39
CA PRO A 17 36.28 28.85 68.59
C PRO A 17 37.08 29.37 67.38
N CYS A 18 36.55 29.15 66.17
CA CYS A 18 37.02 29.83 64.97
C CYS A 18 36.93 31.36 65.14
N PRO A 19 37.90 32.12 64.63
CA PRO A 19 37.84 33.58 64.65
C PRO A 19 36.60 34.06 63.87
N GLN A 20 35.84 34.96 64.48
CA GLN A 20 34.70 35.57 63.82
C GLN A 20 35.19 36.43 62.65
N PRO A 21 34.62 36.28 61.43
CA PRO A 21 34.92 37.19 60.33
C PRO A 21 34.40 38.61 60.65
N PRO A 22 35.10 39.65 60.17
CA PRO A 22 34.76 41.05 60.43
C PRO A 22 33.33 41.39 59.97
N ALA A 23 32.71 42.36 60.66
CA ALA A 23 31.29 42.71 60.53
C ALA A 23 30.82 43.04 59.09
N GLU A 24 31.73 43.38 58.18
CA GLU A 24 31.41 43.63 56.76
C GLU A 24 31.07 42.36 55.96
N GLN A 25 31.57 41.17 56.34
CA GLN A 25 31.23 39.92 55.66
C GLN A 25 29.86 39.35 56.05
N ARG A 26 29.31 39.74 57.21
CA ARG A 26 27.96 39.32 57.65
C ARG A 26 26.85 39.98 56.82
N LEU A 27 27.08 41.18 56.30
CA LEU A 27 26.11 41.87 55.45
C LEU A 27 26.05 41.28 54.03
N MET A 28 27.14 40.73 53.49
CA MET A 28 27.13 40.09 52.17
C MET A 28 26.54 38.67 52.17
N ILE A 29 26.84 37.84 53.18
CA ILE A 29 26.29 36.47 53.25
C ILE A 29 24.82 36.50 53.68
N GLY A 30 24.43 37.44 54.56
CA GLY A 30 23.03 37.70 54.89
C GLY A 30 22.21 38.18 53.69
N ALA A 31 22.78 39.07 52.84
CA ALA A 31 22.12 39.53 51.63
C ALA A 31 22.03 38.46 50.52
N LEU A 32 23.00 37.53 50.44
CA LEU A 32 22.96 36.40 49.50
C LEU A 32 21.99 35.29 49.94
N LEU A 33 21.78 35.10 51.25
CA LEU A 33 20.80 34.14 51.78
C LEU A 33 19.38 34.72 51.95
N GLN A 34 19.21 36.04 52.11
CA GLN A 34 17.89 36.68 52.06
C GLN A 34 17.33 36.83 50.64
N ARG A 35 18.17 36.74 49.60
CA ARG A 35 17.68 36.73 48.20
C ARG A 35 17.18 35.35 47.74
N SER A 36 17.43 34.28 48.51
CA SER A 36 16.92 32.94 48.24
C SER A 36 15.67 32.56 49.03
N SER A 37 15.19 33.40 49.95
CA SER A 37 14.02 33.10 50.80
C SER A 37 12.70 33.72 50.31
N HIS A 38 12.68 34.41 49.17
CA HIS A 38 11.46 34.70 48.40
C HIS A 38 11.34 33.72 47.23
N GLY A 39 11.33 32.43 47.57
CA GLY A 39 10.91 31.39 46.63
C GLY A 39 9.41 31.54 46.42
N GLN A 40 8.99 32.36 45.45
CA GLN A 40 7.66 32.21 44.87
C GLN A 40 7.53 30.73 44.46
N GLU A 41 6.63 30.01 45.11
CA GLU A 41 6.33 28.63 44.76
C GLU A 41 5.71 28.62 43.36
N TYR A 42 6.56 28.48 42.36
CA TYR A 42 6.11 28.34 40.99
C TYR A 42 5.32 27.05 40.88
N SER A 43 4.11 27.16 40.33
CA SER A 43 3.32 25.98 40.02
C SER A 43 4.11 25.05 39.08
N PRO A 44 3.84 23.73 39.07
CA PRO A 44 4.52 22.79 38.19
C PRO A 44 4.51 23.25 36.73
N TRP A 45 3.39 23.83 36.29
CA TRP A 45 3.21 24.42 34.96
C TRP A 45 4.08 25.64 34.71
N GLN A 46 4.27 26.52 35.70
CA GLN A 46 5.18 27.65 35.58
C GLN A 46 6.64 27.21 35.50
N ARG A 47 7.04 26.17 36.25
CA ARG A 47 8.39 25.58 36.14
C ARG A 47 8.61 24.95 34.77
N LEU A 48 7.64 24.18 34.28
CA LEU A 48 7.70 23.53 32.97
C LEU A 48 7.70 24.57 31.84
N ALA A 49 6.85 25.59 31.92
CA ALA A 49 6.86 26.72 31.01
C ALA A 49 8.19 27.47 31.02
N ARG A 50 8.80 27.71 32.20
CA ARG A 50 10.12 28.35 32.31
C ARG A 50 11.26 27.49 31.79
N MET A 51 11.20 26.18 32.02
CA MET A 51 12.15 25.21 31.47
C MET A 51 12.07 25.20 29.94
N LEU A 52 10.86 25.17 29.38
CA LEU A 52 10.62 25.26 27.93
C LEU A 52 10.94 26.65 27.36
N TRP A 53 10.82 27.72 28.15
CA TRP A 53 11.18 29.08 27.74
C TRP A 53 12.66 29.40 27.92
N GLY A 54 13.42 28.68 28.73
CA GLY A 54 14.85 28.89 28.97
C GLY A 54 15.19 29.99 29.98
N GLY A 55 14.37 30.20 31.02
CA GLY A 55 14.64 31.14 32.14
C GLY A 55 14.01 32.54 32.03
N ASP A 56 14.34 33.41 33.01
CA ASP A 56 13.62 34.65 33.37
C ASP A 56 13.92 35.87 32.47
N LEU A 57 14.98 35.85 31.67
CA LEU A 57 15.34 36.98 30.80
C LEU A 57 14.61 36.91 29.44
N PRO A 58 13.86 37.95 29.04
CA PRO A 58 13.21 38.00 27.73
C PRO A 58 14.25 38.12 26.60
N LEU A 59 13.95 37.54 25.43
CA LEU A 59 14.75 37.77 24.22
C LEU A 59 14.63 39.23 23.79
N THR A 60 15.68 39.78 23.17
CA THR A 60 15.57 41.10 22.52
C THR A 60 14.69 41.00 21.26
N ARG A 61 14.12 42.12 20.82
CA ARG A 61 13.24 42.18 19.63
C ARG A 61 13.90 41.57 18.39
N VAL A 62 15.18 41.86 18.20
CA VAL A 62 15.98 41.35 17.07
C VAL A 62 16.11 39.83 17.15
N GLN A 63 16.44 39.29 18.33
CA GLN A 63 16.53 37.85 18.55
C GLN A 63 15.19 37.14 18.38
N GLU A 64 14.08 37.74 18.81
CA GLU A 64 12.73 37.19 18.58
C GLU A 64 12.40 37.09 17.09
N CYS A 65 12.73 38.14 16.31
CA CYS A 65 12.52 38.14 14.87
C CYS A 65 13.41 37.10 14.17
N GLN A 66 14.67 36.96 14.60
CA GLN A 66 15.57 35.93 14.09
C GLN A 66 15.04 34.52 14.37
N LEU A 67 14.61 34.23 15.60
CA LEU A 67 13.99 32.94 15.95
C LEU A 67 12.76 32.66 15.09
N ALA A 68 11.89 33.66 14.91
CA ALA A 68 10.69 33.52 14.09
C ALA A 68 11.03 33.20 12.63
N ARG A 69 12.00 33.90 12.03
CA ARG A 69 12.44 33.63 10.64
C ARG A 69 13.00 32.23 10.47
N LEU A 70 13.82 31.77 11.42
CA LEU A 70 14.45 30.45 11.37
C LEU A 70 13.45 29.30 11.56
N MET A 71 12.45 29.48 12.43
CA MET A 71 11.49 28.41 12.75
C MET A 71 10.22 28.41 11.90
N LEU A 72 9.85 29.54 11.29
CA LEU A 72 8.60 29.63 10.53
C LEU A 72 8.59 28.69 9.32
N LEU A 73 9.63 28.72 8.49
CA LEU A 73 9.75 27.87 7.31
C LEU A 73 9.64 26.38 7.64
N PRO A 74 10.45 25.80 8.54
CA PRO A 74 10.35 24.37 8.84
C PRO A 74 9.03 24.00 9.53
N SER A 75 8.42 24.89 10.33
CA SER A 75 7.07 24.66 10.87
C SER A 75 6.00 24.63 9.78
N VAL A 76 6.05 25.53 8.79
CA VAL A 76 5.11 25.53 7.66
C VAL A 76 5.29 24.28 6.80
N VAL A 77 6.53 23.89 6.48
CA VAL A 77 6.82 22.66 5.73
C VAL A 77 6.26 21.43 6.45
N TYR A 78 6.47 21.32 7.77
CA TYR A 78 5.88 20.26 8.57
C TYR A 78 4.34 20.24 8.49
N LEU A 79 3.69 21.40 8.61
CA LEU A 79 2.22 21.50 8.53
C LEU A 79 1.67 21.05 7.18
N LEU A 80 2.34 21.42 6.08
CA LEU A 80 1.97 20.97 4.73
C LEU A 80 2.08 19.45 4.59
N LEU A 81 3.17 18.86 5.07
CA LEU A 81 3.35 17.40 5.07
C LEU A 81 2.32 16.69 5.95
N ALA A 82 2.02 17.22 7.14
CA ALA A 82 1.02 16.68 8.07
C ALA A 82 -0.38 16.68 7.47
N LEU A 83 -0.79 17.78 6.82
CA LEU A 83 -2.08 17.87 6.13
C LEU A 83 -2.16 16.90 4.94
N GLY A 84 -1.11 16.84 4.11
CA GLY A 84 -1.04 15.89 3.00
C GLY A 84 -1.10 14.43 3.46
N TYR A 85 -0.42 14.10 4.56
CA TYR A 85 -0.45 12.77 5.16
C TYR A 85 -1.84 12.40 5.68
N LEU A 86 -2.52 13.30 6.39
CA LEU A 86 -3.88 13.07 6.90
C LEU A 86 -4.91 12.85 5.77
N ALA A 87 -4.77 13.57 4.66
CA ALA A 87 -5.59 13.32 3.47
C ALA A 87 -5.32 11.93 2.89
N GLN A 88 -4.05 11.54 2.72
CA GLN A 88 -3.69 10.19 2.26
C GLN A 88 -4.18 9.09 3.21
N LEU A 89 -4.04 9.29 4.52
CA LEU A 89 -4.57 8.36 5.53
C LEU A 89 -6.07 8.14 5.31
N THR A 90 -6.83 9.23 5.11
CA THR A 90 -8.27 9.18 4.86
C THR A 90 -8.58 8.39 3.60
N ASP A 91 -7.74 8.49 2.56
CA ASP A 91 -7.90 7.68 1.34
C ASP A 91 -7.66 6.19 1.58
N LEU A 92 -6.76 5.82 2.50
CA LEU A 92 -6.38 4.44 2.77
C LEU A 92 -7.36 3.70 3.69
N ILE A 93 -8.08 4.41 4.56
CA ILE A 93 -9.00 3.77 5.53
C ILE A 93 -10.09 2.98 4.79
N GLY A 94 -10.21 1.70 5.16
CA GLY A 94 -11.17 0.73 4.61
C GLY A 94 -10.84 0.25 3.19
N ASN A 95 -9.67 0.56 2.65
CA ASN A 95 -9.16 -0.08 1.43
C ASN A 95 -8.33 -1.33 1.77
N LEU A 96 -8.31 -2.30 0.85
CA LEU A 96 -7.53 -3.55 0.97
C LEU A 96 -6.06 -3.32 0.62
N VAL A 97 -5.41 -2.41 1.33
CA VAL A 97 -3.99 -2.07 1.12
C VAL A 97 -3.10 -3.20 1.65
N PRO A 98 -2.19 -3.78 0.83
CA PRO A 98 -1.22 -4.77 1.29
C PRO A 98 -0.39 -4.31 2.50
N HIS A 99 -0.04 -5.26 3.38
CA HIS A 99 0.74 -5.07 4.59
C HIS A 99 2.04 -4.29 4.33
N ALA A 100 2.80 -4.66 3.30
CA ALA A 100 4.05 -3.99 2.96
C ALA A 100 3.87 -2.47 2.70
N PHE A 101 2.79 -2.08 2.05
CA PHE A 101 2.47 -0.67 1.80
C PHE A 101 1.96 0.03 3.05
N MET A 102 1.15 -0.64 3.87
CA MET A 102 0.68 -0.09 5.14
C MET A 102 1.85 0.16 6.11
N GLN A 103 2.82 -0.74 6.18
CA GLN A 103 4.04 -0.57 6.98
C GLN A 103 4.93 0.56 6.45
N SER A 104 5.05 0.71 5.13
CA SER A 104 5.75 1.82 4.51
C SER A 104 5.09 3.16 4.87
N PHE A 105 3.77 3.23 4.76
CA PHE A 105 2.97 4.40 5.12
C PHE A 105 3.12 4.77 6.59
N ALA A 106 2.93 3.79 7.49
CA ALA A 106 3.12 3.94 8.92
C ALA A 106 4.52 4.48 9.28
N ARG A 107 5.57 3.95 8.64
CA ARG A 107 6.95 4.42 8.85
C ARG A 107 7.09 5.90 8.52
N GLN A 108 6.47 6.38 7.45
CA GLN A 108 6.53 7.81 7.09
C GLN A 108 5.79 8.68 8.12
N GLY A 109 4.63 8.24 8.59
CA GLY A 109 3.92 8.92 9.65
C GLY A 109 4.70 8.98 10.96
N GLN A 110 5.43 7.91 11.29
CA GLN A 110 6.32 7.88 12.46
C GLN A 110 7.46 8.89 12.36
N TRP A 111 8.10 8.98 11.20
CA TRP A 111 9.12 10.01 10.94
C TRP A 111 8.54 11.42 11.01
N LEU A 112 7.33 11.62 10.52
CA LEU A 112 6.65 12.91 10.58
C LEU A 112 6.33 13.30 12.03
N GLY A 113 5.81 12.38 12.83
CA GLY A 113 5.60 12.59 14.27
C GLY A 113 6.92 12.87 15.01
N ALA A 114 8.00 12.17 14.67
CA ALA A 114 9.32 12.43 15.24
C ALA A 114 9.87 13.82 14.84
N ALA A 115 9.63 14.24 13.59
CA ALA A 115 9.97 15.58 13.12
C ALA A 115 9.20 16.67 13.89
N ALA A 116 7.93 16.41 14.22
CA ALA A 116 7.15 17.31 15.06
C ALA A 116 7.83 17.55 16.42
N LEU A 117 8.31 16.49 17.06
CA LEU A 117 9.04 16.57 18.33
C LEU A 117 10.40 17.29 18.17
N ALA A 118 11.16 16.95 17.13
CA ALA A 118 12.44 17.57 16.85
C ALA A 118 12.32 19.08 16.62
N LEU A 119 11.26 19.55 15.94
CA LEU A 119 10.99 20.98 15.75
C LEU A 119 10.68 21.71 17.06
N LEU A 120 9.98 21.06 18.00
CA LEU A 120 9.72 21.63 19.33
C LEU A 120 11.02 21.83 20.09
N VAL A 121 11.87 20.80 20.14
CA VAL A 121 13.16 20.85 20.83
C VAL A 121 14.10 21.86 20.16
N LEU A 122 14.14 21.88 18.83
CA LEU A 122 14.94 22.84 18.06
C LEU A 122 14.58 24.28 18.43
N SER A 123 13.29 24.62 18.52
CA SER A 123 12.93 25.98 18.90
C SER A 123 13.32 26.33 20.34
N CYS A 124 13.27 25.39 21.28
CA CYS A 124 13.75 25.61 22.64
C CYS A 124 15.27 25.82 22.65
N LEU A 125 16.01 25.03 21.86
CA LEU A 125 17.45 25.13 21.71
C LEU A 125 17.88 26.45 21.07
N LEU A 126 17.26 26.86 19.96
CA LEU A 126 17.55 28.12 19.29
C LEU A 126 17.26 29.32 20.20
N ARG A 127 16.16 29.26 20.96
CA ARG A 127 15.86 30.29 21.96
C ARG A 127 16.97 30.38 23.02
N LYS A 128 17.45 29.23 23.54
CA LYS A 128 18.56 29.19 24.50
C LYS A 128 19.86 29.72 23.89
N SER A 129 20.18 29.30 22.68
CA SER A 129 21.36 29.73 21.92
C SER A 129 21.39 31.25 21.74
N LEU A 130 20.27 31.85 21.33
CA LEU A 130 20.17 33.29 21.12
C LEU A 130 20.31 34.06 22.44
N ARG A 131 19.76 33.54 23.54
CA ARG A 131 19.91 34.15 24.88
C ARG A 131 21.34 34.13 25.38
N GLN A 132 22.02 33.00 25.20
CA GLN A 132 23.39 32.80 25.69
C GLN A 132 24.45 33.29 24.70
N GLY A 133 24.06 33.85 23.55
CA GLY A 133 24.97 34.35 22.53
C GLY A 133 25.92 33.26 21.99
N TRP A 134 25.43 32.03 21.80
CA TRP A 134 26.30 30.95 21.30
C TRP A 134 26.83 31.26 19.90
N PRO A 135 28.10 30.92 19.62
CA PRO A 135 28.64 31.03 18.27
C PRO A 135 27.92 30.05 17.34
N PHE A 136 27.80 30.43 16.06
CA PHE A 136 27.06 29.68 15.04
C PHE A 136 27.43 28.18 15.01
N GLY A 137 28.72 27.84 15.04
CA GLY A 137 29.19 26.45 15.03
C GLY A 137 28.68 25.62 16.22
N ARG A 138 28.64 26.21 17.42
CA ARG A 138 28.09 25.55 18.62
C ARG A 138 26.59 25.34 18.49
N THR A 139 25.86 26.33 17.98
CA THR A 139 24.41 26.23 17.76
C THR A 139 24.06 25.14 16.75
N VAL A 140 24.77 25.08 15.63
CA VAL A 140 24.58 24.05 14.59
C VAL A 140 24.90 22.67 15.14
N LEU A 141 26.02 22.50 15.84
CA LEU A 141 26.39 21.22 16.45
C LEU A 141 25.31 20.71 17.41
N TRP A 142 24.85 21.57 18.32
CA TRP A 142 23.80 21.18 19.27
C TRP A 142 22.43 20.98 18.60
N ALA A 143 22.11 21.73 17.55
CA ALA A 143 20.89 21.52 16.77
C ALA A 143 20.93 20.15 16.07
N LEU A 144 22.04 19.77 15.45
CA LEU A 144 22.20 18.47 14.80
C LEU A 144 22.07 17.32 15.80
N ILE A 145 22.77 17.41 16.95
CA ILE A 145 22.70 16.39 18.00
C ILE A 145 21.28 16.27 18.55
N THR A 146 20.65 17.39 18.93
CA THR A 146 19.32 17.33 19.55
C THR A 146 18.22 16.95 18.58
N CYS A 147 18.21 17.49 17.35
CA CYS A 147 17.26 17.08 16.33
C CYS A 147 17.46 15.62 15.93
N GLY A 148 18.71 15.18 15.71
CA GLY A 148 19.02 13.78 15.39
C GLY A 148 18.55 12.82 16.47
N SER A 149 18.86 13.12 17.74
CA SER A 149 18.40 12.32 18.88
C SER A 149 16.88 12.33 19.02
N CYS A 150 16.21 13.47 18.85
CA CYS A 150 14.74 13.54 18.93
C CYS A 150 14.06 12.80 17.78
N LEU A 151 14.62 12.86 16.57
CA LEU A 151 14.14 12.09 15.42
C LEU A 151 14.26 10.59 15.69
N TYR A 152 15.44 10.13 16.13
CA TYR A 152 15.70 8.73 16.44
C TYR A 152 14.82 8.21 17.59
N LEU A 153 14.84 8.90 18.74
CA LEU A 153 14.06 8.50 19.93
C LEU A 153 12.56 8.62 19.67
N GLY A 154 12.11 9.67 18.98
CA GLY A 154 10.70 9.87 18.64
C GLY A 154 10.18 8.76 17.73
N TYR A 155 10.94 8.40 16.69
CA TYR A 155 10.60 7.29 15.80
C TYR A 155 10.48 5.96 16.57
N HIS A 156 11.49 5.64 17.37
CA HIS A 156 11.50 4.39 18.15
C HIS A 156 10.44 4.36 19.25
N ALA A 157 10.15 5.48 19.93
CA ALA A 157 9.11 5.54 20.94
C ALA A 157 7.73 5.24 20.36
N GLN A 158 7.41 5.78 19.18
CA GLN A 158 6.13 5.52 18.51
C GLN A 158 6.04 4.07 18.04
N ARG A 159 7.13 3.53 17.49
CA ARG A 159 7.19 2.13 17.11
C ARG A 159 7.02 1.20 18.32
N LEU A 160 7.72 1.45 19.41
CA LEU A 160 7.60 0.68 20.66
C LEU A 160 6.18 0.76 21.24
N LEU A 161 5.52 1.91 21.13
CA LEU A 161 4.12 2.04 21.54
C LEU A 161 3.23 1.08 20.76
N VAL A 162 3.28 1.10 19.42
CA VAL A 162 2.50 0.18 18.59
C VAL A 162 2.89 -1.27 18.83
N ASP A 163 4.19 -1.56 18.90
CA ASP A 163 4.70 -2.92 19.10
C ASP A 163 4.24 -3.48 20.45
N SER A 164 4.22 -2.65 21.51
CA SER A 164 3.72 -3.05 22.82
C SER A 164 2.23 -3.37 22.82
N LEU A 165 1.41 -2.64 22.05
CA LEU A 165 -0.03 -2.91 21.91
C LEU A 165 -0.25 -4.24 21.18
N VAL A 166 0.52 -4.48 20.12
CA VAL A 166 0.46 -5.72 19.35
C VAL A 166 0.90 -6.92 20.19
N GLU A 167 1.94 -6.77 21.02
CA GLU A 167 2.47 -7.85 21.86
C GLU A 167 1.57 -8.19 23.06
N GLN A 168 0.83 -7.23 23.57
CA GLN A 168 -0.16 -7.44 24.64
C GLN A 168 -1.50 -8.00 24.12
N ALA A 169 -1.70 -8.00 22.80
CA ALA A 169 -2.96 -8.42 22.20
C ALA A 169 -3.23 -9.92 22.41
N SER A 170 -4.41 -10.25 22.95
CA SER A 170 -4.83 -11.64 23.15
C SER A 170 -5.08 -12.34 21.80
N PRO A 171 -5.08 -13.70 21.76
CA PRO A 171 -5.39 -14.44 20.54
C PRO A 171 -6.76 -14.09 19.95
N GLU A 172 -7.75 -13.78 20.79
CA GLU A 172 -9.09 -13.36 20.35
C GLU A 172 -9.05 -11.98 19.66
N GLN A 173 -8.34 -11.02 20.26
CA GLN A 173 -8.18 -9.69 19.67
C GLN A 173 -7.43 -9.75 18.33
N GLN A 174 -6.42 -10.62 18.22
CA GLN A 174 -5.71 -10.86 16.97
C GLN A 174 -6.60 -11.51 15.91
N ALA A 175 -7.44 -12.48 16.30
CA ALA A 175 -8.40 -13.10 15.39
C ALA A 175 -9.43 -12.09 14.87
N GLN A 176 -9.94 -11.21 15.73
CA GLN A 176 -10.85 -10.14 15.35
C GLN A 176 -10.17 -9.09 14.45
N ALA A 177 -8.92 -8.74 14.75
CA ALA A 177 -8.17 -7.81 13.91
C ALA A 177 -7.90 -8.36 12.50
N ALA A 178 -7.74 -9.68 12.33
CA ALA A 178 -7.61 -10.32 11.02
C ALA A 178 -8.83 -10.05 10.11
N LEU A 179 -10.00 -9.89 10.71
CA LEU A 179 -11.24 -9.56 10.01
C LEU A 179 -11.44 -8.05 9.83
N GLY A 180 -10.67 -7.22 10.54
CA GLY A 180 -10.97 -5.80 10.70
C GLY A 180 -10.93 -5.00 9.41
N ILE A 181 -9.81 -4.97 8.71
CA ILE A 181 -9.73 -4.18 7.46
C ILE A 181 -10.65 -4.75 6.37
N PRO A 182 -10.76 -6.08 6.16
CA PRO A 182 -11.80 -6.68 5.31
C PRO A 182 -13.23 -6.22 5.67
N LEU A 183 -13.57 -6.19 6.95
CA LEU A 183 -14.87 -5.72 7.44
C LEU A 183 -15.10 -4.26 7.06
N LEU A 184 -14.14 -3.38 7.35
CA LEU A 184 -14.23 -1.96 6.98
C LEU A 184 -14.36 -1.79 5.46
N ASN A 185 -13.72 -2.65 4.67
CA ASN A 185 -13.86 -2.63 3.21
C ASN A 185 -15.26 -3.02 2.74
N LEU A 186 -15.85 -4.06 3.33
CA LEU A 186 -17.24 -4.46 3.03
C LEU A 186 -18.24 -3.37 3.44
N MET A 187 -18.01 -2.70 4.58
CA MET A 187 -18.85 -1.56 5.01
C MET A 187 -18.80 -0.41 4.01
N LEU A 188 -17.62 -0.11 3.46
CA LEU A 188 -17.45 0.96 2.48
C LEU A 188 -17.96 0.57 1.09
N GLN A 189 -17.54 -0.59 0.57
CA GLN A 189 -17.72 -0.93 -0.84
C GLN A 189 -19.02 -1.70 -1.12
N HIS A 190 -19.51 -2.46 -0.14
CA HIS A 190 -20.59 -3.44 -0.31
C HIS A 190 -21.79 -3.22 0.63
N ASP A 191 -21.91 -2.05 1.26
CA ASP A 191 -23.00 -1.66 2.19
C ASP A 191 -23.27 -2.69 3.29
N LEU A 192 -22.22 -3.36 3.78
CA LEU A 192 -22.32 -4.17 4.99
C LEU A 192 -22.61 -3.24 6.18
N ARG A 193 -23.71 -3.51 6.88
CA ARG A 193 -24.12 -2.73 8.07
C ARG A 193 -23.95 -3.56 9.32
N LEU A 194 -23.36 -2.95 10.34
CA LEU A 194 -23.27 -3.52 11.67
C LEU A 194 -24.59 -3.31 12.43
N ASP A 195 -24.87 -4.16 13.42
CA ASP A 195 -26.05 -4.00 14.27
C ASP A 195 -26.03 -2.63 14.96
N GLY A 196 -27.14 -1.90 14.85
CA GLY A 196 -27.27 -0.54 15.40
C GLY A 196 -26.71 0.57 14.50
N GLN A 197 -26.06 0.24 13.38
CA GLN A 197 -25.56 1.23 12.43
C GLN A 197 -26.69 1.81 11.58
N THR A 198 -26.89 3.13 11.70
CA THR A 198 -27.83 3.86 10.84
C THR A 198 -27.18 4.49 9.61
N ALA A 199 -25.85 4.71 9.66
CA ALA A 199 -25.08 5.31 8.57
C ALA A 199 -25.03 4.43 7.31
N THR A 200 -25.26 5.02 6.14
CA THR A 200 -25.18 4.34 4.83
C THR A 200 -23.73 4.19 4.35
N ALA A 201 -23.46 3.26 3.42
CA ALA A 201 -22.15 3.17 2.76
C ALA A 201 -21.68 4.50 2.15
N GLU A 202 -22.59 5.29 1.57
CA GLU A 202 -22.27 6.60 1.01
C GLU A 202 -21.80 7.59 2.10
N GLN A 203 -22.46 7.58 3.26
CA GLN A 203 -22.04 8.38 4.40
C GLN A 203 -20.71 7.91 4.98
N LEU A 204 -20.42 6.61 4.99
CA LEU A 204 -19.13 6.08 5.42
C LEU A 204 -17.99 6.40 4.44
N ARG A 205 -18.27 6.49 3.14
CA ARG A 205 -17.27 6.84 2.10
C ARG A 205 -16.79 8.29 2.19
N ASN A 206 -17.58 9.18 2.78
CA ASN A 206 -17.16 10.58 2.94
C ASN A 206 -15.98 10.69 3.94
N PRO A 207 -15.19 11.79 3.91
CA PRO A 207 -14.03 11.94 4.78
C PRO A 207 -14.35 11.79 6.28
N GLN A 208 -15.49 12.31 6.73
CA GLN A 208 -15.95 12.20 8.12
C GLN A 208 -16.19 10.74 8.53
N GLY A 209 -16.91 9.98 7.69
CA GLY A 209 -17.24 8.58 7.88
C GLY A 209 -15.99 7.71 7.87
N LYS A 210 -15.03 7.98 6.98
CA LYS A 210 -13.74 7.27 6.99
C LYS A 210 -12.95 7.54 8.26
N LEU A 211 -12.94 8.76 8.79
CA LEU A 211 -12.29 9.03 10.07
C LEU A 211 -12.97 8.28 11.23
N ARG A 212 -14.31 8.16 11.19
CA ARG A 212 -15.05 7.29 12.13
C ARG A 212 -14.70 5.81 11.98
N LEU A 213 -14.46 5.33 10.77
CA LEU A 213 -13.95 3.97 10.55
C LEU A 213 -12.52 3.78 11.08
N ALA A 214 -11.67 4.80 11.08
CA ALA A 214 -10.37 4.74 11.76
C ALA A 214 -10.50 4.68 13.28
N GLU A 215 -11.46 5.38 13.86
CA GLU A 215 -11.79 5.24 15.28
C GLU A 215 -12.29 3.82 15.58
N LEU A 216 -13.23 3.31 14.77
CA LEU A 216 -13.69 1.92 14.88
C LEU A 216 -12.52 0.94 14.74
N ALA A 217 -11.59 1.15 13.81
CA ALA A 217 -10.41 0.30 13.65
C ALA A 217 -9.58 0.18 14.93
N LEU A 218 -9.43 1.27 15.70
CA LEU A 218 -8.73 1.25 16.99
C LEU A 218 -9.49 0.45 18.05
N ARG A 219 -10.83 0.52 18.04
CA ARG A 219 -11.70 -0.15 19.01
C ARG A 219 -11.98 -1.61 18.66
N LEU A 220 -11.98 -1.94 17.37
CA LEU A 220 -12.49 -3.21 16.85
C LEU A 220 -11.85 -4.43 17.53
N PRO A 221 -10.53 -4.50 17.77
CA PRO A 221 -9.94 -5.65 18.46
C PRO A 221 -10.41 -5.83 19.91
N HIS A 222 -11.06 -4.83 20.51
CA HIS A 222 -11.49 -4.81 21.91
C HIS A 222 -13.01 -4.92 22.06
N ILE A 223 -13.75 -4.83 20.95
CA ILE A 223 -15.21 -4.96 20.94
C ILE A 223 -15.55 -6.45 20.99
N THR A 224 -16.60 -6.84 21.72
CA THR A 224 -17.08 -8.24 21.67
C THR A 224 -17.34 -8.66 20.23
N THR A 225 -17.06 -9.93 19.90
CA THR A 225 -17.14 -10.43 18.52
C THR A 225 -18.46 -10.00 17.87
N LEU A 226 -18.37 -9.20 16.80
CA LEU A 226 -19.54 -8.65 16.11
C LEU A 226 -20.35 -9.81 15.51
N LYS A 227 -21.69 -9.71 15.51
CA LYS A 227 -22.56 -10.74 14.91
C LYS A 227 -22.19 -11.03 13.45
N ALA A 228 -21.81 -9.99 12.69
CA ALA A 228 -21.36 -10.10 11.30
C ALA A 228 -20.11 -11.00 11.11
N THR A 229 -19.34 -11.21 12.17
CA THR A 229 -18.11 -12.02 12.19
C THR A 229 -18.23 -13.26 13.09
N GLN A 230 -19.38 -13.43 13.76
CA GLN A 230 -19.54 -14.45 14.79
C GLN A 230 -19.53 -15.85 14.19
N GLY A 231 -18.62 -16.70 14.69
CA GLY A 231 -18.46 -18.08 14.22
C GLY A 231 -17.73 -18.23 12.88
N LEU A 232 -17.30 -17.12 12.26
CA LEU A 232 -16.54 -17.16 11.01
C LEU A 232 -15.04 -17.30 11.29
N THR A 233 -14.40 -18.21 10.56
CA THR A 233 -12.93 -18.23 10.48
C THR A 233 -12.45 -17.11 9.56
N PRO A 234 -11.21 -16.61 9.72
CA PRO A 234 -10.62 -15.66 8.77
C PRO A 234 -10.73 -16.14 7.32
N GLN A 235 -10.43 -17.42 7.06
CA GLN A 235 -10.54 -18.00 5.73
C GLN A 235 -11.95 -17.85 5.14
N ALA A 236 -12.99 -18.24 5.89
CA ALA A 236 -14.37 -18.13 5.43
C ALA A 236 -14.80 -16.68 5.16
N PHE A 237 -14.32 -15.73 5.98
CA PHE A 237 -14.61 -14.31 5.77
C PHE A 237 -13.93 -13.75 4.50
N PHE A 238 -12.67 -14.13 4.25
CA PHE A 238 -11.97 -13.74 3.02
C PHE A 238 -12.58 -14.39 1.77
N GLU A 239 -13.13 -15.61 1.88
CA GLU A 239 -13.90 -16.23 0.78
C GLU A 239 -15.20 -15.46 0.49
N GLN A 240 -15.91 -14.99 1.51
CA GLN A 240 -17.08 -14.12 1.33
C GLN A 240 -16.69 -12.79 0.66
N LEU A 241 -15.56 -12.20 1.05
CA LEU A 241 -15.04 -11.00 0.39
C LEU A 241 -14.67 -11.26 -1.08
N ALA A 242 -14.04 -12.41 -1.37
CA ALA A 242 -13.71 -12.82 -2.74
C ALA A 242 -14.98 -13.02 -3.59
N ASP A 243 -16.04 -13.59 -3.00
CA ASP A 243 -17.33 -13.80 -3.65
C ASP A 243 -17.98 -12.45 -4.04
N GLN A 244 -17.95 -11.47 -3.13
CA GLN A 244 -18.40 -10.11 -3.37
C GLN A 244 -17.61 -9.41 -4.50
N GLN A 245 -16.29 -9.57 -4.54
CA GLN A 245 -15.45 -9.02 -5.61
C GLN A 245 -15.71 -9.69 -6.97
N ARG A 246 -15.99 -10.99 -6.97
CA ARG A 246 -16.32 -11.74 -8.19
C ARG A 246 -17.75 -11.48 -8.67
N GLY A 247 -18.64 -11.01 -7.81
CA GLY A 247 -20.05 -10.72 -8.12
C GLY A 247 -20.97 -11.94 -8.02
N GLY A 248 -20.58 -12.96 -7.25
CA GLY A 248 -21.40 -14.14 -6.97
C GLY A 248 -21.34 -15.25 -8.03
N LEU A 249 -21.80 -16.44 -7.64
CA LEU A 249 -21.78 -17.66 -8.47
C LEU A 249 -22.50 -17.48 -9.81
N GLN A 250 -23.72 -16.96 -9.79
CA GLN A 250 -24.58 -16.90 -10.98
C GLN A 250 -23.93 -16.07 -12.11
N LEU A 251 -23.40 -14.89 -11.78
CA LEU A 251 -22.71 -14.03 -12.74
C LEU A 251 -21.47 -14.72 -13.32
N ASN A 252 -20.69 -15.40 -12.47
CA ASN A 252 -19.48 -16.10 -12.91
C ASN A 252 -19.81 -17.32 -13.77
N TYR A 253 -20.89 -18.03 -13.46
CA TYR A 253 -21.37 -19.14 -14.27
C TYR A 253 -21.88 -18.67 -15.65
N GLU A 254 -22.57 -17.54 -15.72
CA GLU A 254 -22.97 -16.91 -16.99
C GLU A 254 -21.75 -16.53 -17.84
N ARG A 255 -20.73 -15.90 -17.24
CA ARG A 255 -19.45 -15.60 -17.90
C ARG A 255 -18.76 -16.87 -18.41
N TYR A 256 -18.76 -17.93 -17.61
CA TYR A 256 -18.25 -19.24 -18.02
C TYR A 256 -19.00 -19.80 -19.23
N ARG A 257 -20.34 -19.74 -19.25
CA ARG A 257 -21.14 -20.19 -20.40
C ARG A 257 -20.81 -19.41 -21.66
N GLN A 258 -20.67 -18.08 -21.56
CA GLN A 258 -20.28 -17.23 -22.69
C GLN A 258 -18.86 -17.55 -23.18
N ALA A 259 -17.90 -17.72 -22.26
CA ALA A 259 -16.53 -18.10 -22.58
C ALA A 259 -16.46 -19.50 -23.24
N THR A 260 -17.28 -20.45 -22.76
CA THR A 260 -17.42 -21.77 -23.39
C THR A 260 -17.86 -21.65 -24.85
N GLY A 261 -18.82 -20.76 -25.15
CA GLY A 261 -19.24 -20.48 -26.52
C GLY A 261 -18.10 -20.00 -27.42
N ARG A 262 -17.25 -19.09 -26.92
CA ARG A 262 -16.04 -18.65 -27.64
C ARG A 262 -15.07 -19.80 -27.92
N GLN A 263 -14.87 -20.69 -26.95
CA GLN A 263 -13.99 -21.85 -27.14
C GLN A 263 -14.57 -22.85 -28.15
N GLU A 264 -15.89 -23.00 -28.24
CA GLU A 264 -16.53 -23.79 -29.29
C GLU A 264 -16.29 -23.20 -30.68
N ASP A 265 -16.33 -21.87 -30.81
CA ASP A 265 -15.99 -21.22 -32.08
C ASP A 265 -14.51 -21.39 -32.43
N ASN A 266 -13.61 -21.34 -31.45
CA ASN A 266 -12.20 -21.69 -31.65
C ASN A 266 -12.03 -23.13 -32.13
N TYR A 267 -12.76 -24.08 -31.55
CA TYR A 267 -12.74 -25.48 -31.98
C TYR A 267 -13.27 -25.66 -33.41
N ARG A 268 -14.32 -24.94 -33.80
CA ARG A 268 -14.83 -24.96 -35.20
C ARG A 268 -13.78 -24.45 -36.18
N GLN A 269 -13.07 -23.37 -35.82
CA GLN A 269 -12.00 -22.81 -36.63
C GLN A 269 -10.81 -23.76 -36.75
N TYR A 270 -10.37 -24.34 -35.62
CA TYR A 270 -9.37 -25.40 -35.56
C TYR A 270 -9.75 -26.59 -36.45
N ARG A 271 -10.99 -27.10 -36.34
CA ARG A 271 -11.46 -28.26 -37.10
C ARG A 271 -11.42 -28.00 -38.61
N ARG A 272 -11.84 -26.81 -39.06
CA ARG A 272 -11.74 -26.41 -40.47
C ARG A 272 -10.29 -26.39 -40.94
N ALA A 273 -9.39 -25.79 -40.16
CA ALA A 273 -7.96 -25.74 -40.50
C ALA A 273 -7.32 -27.14 -40.51
N SER A 274 -7.71 -27.99 -39.56
CA SER A 274 -7.22 -29.38 -39.46
C SER A 274 -7.70 -30.24 -40.62
N LEU A 275 -8.95 -30.09 -41.07
CA LEU A 275 -9.47 -30.80 -42.23
C LEU A 275 -8.77 -30.36 -43.52
N TYR A 276 -8.51 -29.06 -43.66
CA TYR A 276 -7.71 -28.55 -44.78
C TYR A 276 -6.31 -29.17 -44.78
N TYR A 277 -5.62 -29.18 -43.64
CA TYR A 277 -4.28 -29.78 -43.51
C TYR A 277 -4.28 -31.27 -43.85
N ALA A 278 -5.24 -32.04 -43.32
CA ALA A 278 -5.39 -33.46 -43.61
C ALA A 278 -5.70 -33.72 -45.10
N GLY A 279 -6.54 -32.90 -45.72
CA GLY A 279 -6.85 -32.97 -47.15
C GLY A 279 -5.62 -32.67 -48.02
N ALA A 280 -4.91 -31.57 -47.72
CA ALA A 280 -3.72 -31.14 -48.45
C ALA A 280 -2.56 -32.13 -48.34
N THR A 281 -2.45 -32.84 -47.22
CA THR A 281 -1.40 -33.86 -46.97
C THR A 281 -1.85 -35.29 -47.27
N SER A 282 -3.07 -35.49 -47.77
CA SER A 282 -3.58 -36.80 -48.14
C SER A 282 -2.77 -37.42 -49.29
N ARG A 283 -2.72 -38.76 -49.32
CA ARG A 283 -2.01 -39.50 -50.38
C ARG A 283 -2.50 -39.09 -51.78
N LEU A 284 -3.81 -38.94 -51.97
CA LEU A 284 -4.40 -38.58 -53.25
C LEU A 284 -4.01 -37.15 -53.67
N ALA A 285 -4.10 -36.17 -52.77
CA ALA A 285 -3.72 -34.79 -53.07
C ALA A 285 -2.24 -34.66 -53.41
N ILE A 286 -1.37 -35.37 -52.67
CA ILE A 286 0.06 -35.42 -52.96
C ILE A 286 0.31 -36.04 -54.34
N LEU A 287 -0.33 -37.16 -54.67
CA LEU A 287 -0.19 -37.80 -55.99
C LEU A 287 -0.64 -36.89 -57.13
N GLN A 288 -1.77 -36.19 -56.96
CA GLN A 288 -2.26 -35.22 -57.94
C GLN A 288 -1.25 -34.08 -58.14
N ARG A 289 -0.72 -33.51 -57.05
CA ARG A 289 0.31 -32.46 -57.11
C ARG A 289 1.61 -32.95 -57.73
N GLN A 290 2.04 -34.18 -57.45
CA GLN A 290 3.19 -34.81 -58.10
C GLN A 290 3.00 -34.94 -59.62
N GLY A 291 1.83 -35.39 -60.06
CA GLY A 291 1.50 -35.51 -61.49
C GLY A 291 1.47 -34.16 -62.21
N GLN A 292 0.86 -33.15 -61.59
CA GLN A 292 0.83 -31.78 -62.10
C GLN A 292 2.25 -31.20 -62.19
N ALA A 293 3.02 -31.26 -61.10
CA ALA A 293 4.39 -30.73 -61.06
C ALA A 293 5.30 -31.42 -62.08
N TRP A 294 5.15 -32.74 -62.29
CA TRP A 294 5.89 -33.47 -63.32
C TRP A 294 5.52 -33.00 -64.73
N THR A 295 4.24 -32.77 -65.00
CA THR A 295 3.77 -32.25 -66.28
C THR A 295 4.29 -30.84 -66.54
N ASP A 296 4.28 -29.99 -65.51
CA ASP A 296 4.82 -28.63 -65.59
C ASP A 296 6.34 -28.64 -65.80
N TYR A 297 7.06 -29.56 -65.16
CA TYR A 297 8.49 -29.79 -65.40
C TYR A 297 8.77 -30.22 -66.85
N GLN A 298 7.99 -31.16 -67.40
CA GLN A 298 8.12 -31.55 -68.81
C GLN A 298 7.83 -30.38 -69.76
N ARG A 299 6.82 -29.55 -69.45
CA ARG A 299 6.50 -28.33 -70.22
C ARG A 299 7.61 -27.28 -70.12
N LEU A 300 8.26 -27.16 -68.96
CA LEU A 300 9.40 -26.28 -68.76
C LEU A 300 10.57 -26.68 -69.66
N LEU A 301 10.87 -27.98 -69.74
CA LEU A 301 11.91 -28.50 -70.64
C LEU A 301 11.56 -28.27 -72.11
N SER A 302 10.33 -28.56 -72.53
CA SER A 302 9.92 -28.38 -73.93
C SER A 302 9.92 -26.91 -74.37
N LYS A 303 9.61 -25.97 -73.47
CA LYS A 303 9.75 -24.52 -73.72
C LYS A 303 11.21 -24.09 -73.88
N ARG A 304 12.14 -24.73 -73.18
CA ARG A 304 13.58 -24.42 -73.24
C ARG A 304 14.23 -24.97 -74.50
N GLY A 305 13.69 -26.02 -75.10
CA GLY A 305 14.13 -26.53 -76.39
C GLY A 305 13.20 -27.62 -76.93
N ARG A 306 12.96 -27.62 -78.25
CA ARG A 306 11.96 -28.49 -78.91
C ARG A 306 12.15 -30.00 -78.66
N ASN A 307 13.37 -30.44 -78.36
CA ASN A 307 13.71 -31.86 -78.15
C ASN A 307 14.16 -32.19 -76.71
N LEU A 308 14.06 -31.24 -75.77
CA LEU A 308 14.49 -31.45 -74.39
C LEU A 308 13.38 -32.14 -73.59
N ASN A 309 13.72 -33.27 -72.99
CA ASN A 309 12.87 -34.02 -72.07
C ASN A 309 13.73 -34.63 -70.95
N PRO A 310 13.12 -35.22 -69.90
CA PRO A 310 13.84 -35.76 -68.75
C PRO A 310 15.00 -36.73 -69.09
N TRP A 311 14.90 -37.45 -70.21
CA TRP A 311 15.86 -38.47 -70.62
C TRP A 311 16.87 -37.97 -71.66
N THR A 312 16.61 -36.85 -72.33
CA THR A 312 17.46 -36.29 -73.40
C THR A 312 18.21 -35.02 -72.97
N LEU A 313 18.07 -34.58 -71.72
CA LEU A 313 18.68 -33.35 -71.22
C LEU A 313 20.22 -33.49 -71.06
N PRO A 314 21.04 -32.66 -71.74
CA PRO A 314 22.50 -32.68 -71.58
C PRO A 314 22.94 -32.38 -70.14
N THR A 315 24.03 -33.01 -69.69
CA THR A 315 24.56 -32.86 -68.32
C THR A 315 24.89 -31.42 -67.94
N SER A 316 25.29 -30.58 -68.91
CA SER A 316 25.53 -29.15 -68.72
C SER A 316 24.27 -28.38 -68.26
N GLU A 317 23.08 -28.84 -68.61
CA GLU A 317 21.80 -28.19 -68.29
C GLU A 317 21.20 -28.65 -66.95
N TRP A 318 21.78 -29.67 -66.30
CA TRP A 318 21.22 -30.25 -65.08
C TRP A 318 21.18 -29.25 -63.92
N GLN A 319 22.27 -28.51 -63.69
CA GLN A 319 22.32 -27.51 -62.62
C GLN A 319 21.38 -26.32 -62.86
N PRO A 320 21.36 -25.71 -64.07
CA PRO A 320 20.37 -24.69 -64.39
C PRO A 320 18.91 -25.15 -64.18
N VAL A 321 18.58 -26.38 -64.56
CA VAL A 321 17.22 -26.93 -64.37
C VAL A 321 16.91 -27.14 -62.88
N ARG A 322 17.84 -27.66 -62.08
CA ARG A 322 17.65 -27.78 -60.62
C ARG A 322 17.43 -26.43 -59.96
N HIS A 323 18.20 -25.41 -60.36
CA HIS A 323 18.04 -24.06 -59.85
C HIS A 323 16.63 -23.51 -60.16
N VAL A 324 16.16 -23.67 -61.40
CA VAL A 324 14.80 -23.27 -61.80
C VAL A 324 13.73 -24.05 -61.02
N LEU A 325 13.91 -25.36 -60.82
CA LEU A 325 12.98 -26.16 -60.03
C LEU A 325 12.87 -25.66 -58.58
N ARG A 326 13.99 -25.26 -57.96
CA ARG A 326 14.01 -24.74 -56.58
C ARG A 326 13.45 -23.33 -56.48
N GLU A 327 13.94 -22.41 -57.31
CA GLU A 327 13.63 -20.98 -57.17
C GLU A 327 12.28 -20.61 -57.79
N GLN A 328 11.94 -21.20 -58.94
CA GLN A 328 10.75 -20.79 -59.70
C GLN A 328 9.56 -21.72 -59.49
N MET A 329 9.81 -23.03 -59.33
CA MET A 329 8.75 -24.02 -59.13
C MET A 329 8.61 -24.48 -57.67
N ASN A 330 9.47 -23.98 -56.77
CA ASN A 330 9.52 -24.28 -55.34
C ASN A 330 9.70 -25.78 -55.00
N VAL A 331 10.19 -26.59 -55.95
CA VAL A 331 10.43 -28.03 -55.76
C VAL A 331 11.85 -28.25 -55.21
N PRO A 332 12.00 -28.69 -53.95
CA PRO A 332 13.30 -28.77 -53.28
C PRO A 332 14.04 -30.07 -53.65
N VAL A 333 14.41 -30.23 -54.92
CA VAL A 333 15.26 -31.34 -55.37
C VAL A 333 16.69 -31.17 -54.82
N ASN A 334 17.35 -32.27 -54.42
CA ASN A 334 18.72 -32.22 -53.91
C ASN A 334 19.77 -31.96 -55.02
N ASP A 335 21.02 -31.66 -54.67
CA ASP A 335 22.10 -31.37 -55.63
C ASP A 335 22.59 -32.59 -56.41
N LEU A 336 22.07 -33.77 -56.12
CA LEU A 336 22.40 -35.01 -56.83
C LEU A 336 21.23 -35.52 -57.66
N TRP A 337 20.08 -34.81 -57.64
CA TRP A 337 18.86 -35.25 -58.28
C TRP A 337 19.03 -35.22 -59.80
N ARG A 338 18.76 -36.34 -60.46
CA ARG A 338 18.91 -36.43 -61.91
C ARG A 338 17.60 -36.05 -62.61
N PRO A 339 17.66 -35.39 -63.78
CA PRO A 339 16.47 -34.99 -64.55
C PRO A 339 15.47 -36.12 -64.84
N ASP A 340 15.95 -37.36 -64.93
CA ASP A 340 15.20 -38.60 -65.18
C ASP A 340 14.70 -39.29 -63.88
N ASP A 341 15.15 -38.87 -62.69
CA ASP A 341 14.79 -39.44 -61.39
C ASP A 341 13.40 -38.96 -60.93
N ARG A 342 12.36 -39.53 -61.55
CA ARG A 342 10.96 -39.26 -61.17
C ARG A 342 10.65 -39.62 -59.71
N PRO A 343 11.11 -40.74 -59.13
CA PRO A 343 10.90 -41.03 -57.71
C PRO A 343 11.49 -39.98 -56.77
N GLY A 344 12.72 -39.50 -57.03
CA GLY A 344 13.34 -38.41 -56.28
C GLY A 344 12.56 -37.10 -56.39
N PHE A 345 12.11 -36.75 -57.60
CA PHE A 345 11.28 -35.57 -57.84
C PHE A 345 9.96 -35.65 -57.05
N ASN A 346 9.27 -36.78 -57.12
CA ASN A 346 8.01 -36.99 -56.40
C ASN A 346 8.19 -36.86 -54.88
N ARG A 347 9.31 -37.35 -54.31
CA ARG A 347 9.64 -37.15 -52.89
C ARG A 347 9.85 -35.67 -52.56
N ALA A 348 10.56 -34.92 -53.40
CA ALA A 348 10.78 -33.49 -53.20
C ALA A 348 9.44 -32.72 -53.21
N VAL A 349 8.56 -32.98 -54.18
CA VAL A 349 7.22 -32.38 -54.25
C VAL A 349 6.38 -32.74 -53.03
N ALA A 350 6.40 -34.01 -52.59
CA ALA A 350 5.66 -34.41 -51.39
C ALA A 350 6.13 -33.68 -50.13
N SER A 351 7.45 -33.50 -49.96
CA SER A 351 8.02 -32.74 -48.86
C SER A 351 7.65 -31.27 -48.91
N GLN A 352 7.67 -30.66 -50.11
CA GLN A 352 7.21 -29.28 -50.31
C GLN A 352 5.74 -29.11 -49.91
N VAL A 353 4.84 -29.93 -50.45
CA VAL A 353 3.40 -29.86 -50.17
C VAL A 353 3.13 -29.98 -48.68
N ARG A 354 3.79 -30.91 -47.98
CA ARG A 354 3.67 -31.06 -46.52
C ARG A 354 4.15 -29.82 -45.78
N ARG A 355 5.28 -29.22 -46.17
CA ARG A 355 5.83 -28.01 -45.56
C ARG A 355 4.90 -26.81 -45.75
N GLU A 356 4.41 -26.58 -46.95
CA GLU A 356 3.46 -25.51 -47.25
C GLU A 356 2.16 -25.68 -46.47
N ALA A 357 1.59 -26.89 -46.47
CA ALA A 357 0.38 -27.19 -45.71
C ALA A 357 0.59 -26.98 -44.20
N ARG A 358 1.75 -27.39 -43.66
CA ARG A 358 2.11 -27.20 -42.25
C ARG A 358 2.21 -25.73 -41.87
N ASN A 359 2.92 -24.93 -42.68
CA ASN A 359 3.10 -23.50 -42.43
C ASN A 359 1.76 -22.75 -42.53
N HIS A 360 0.95 -23.08 -43.53
CA HIS A 360 -0.39 -22.51 -43.68
C HIS A 360 -1.28 -22.84 -42.47
N TYR A 361 -1.29 -24.11 -42.03
CA TYR A 361 -2.04 -24.54 -40.87
C TYR A 361 -1.61 -23.81 -39.59
N ALA A 362 -0.31 -23.75 -39.30
CA ALA A 362 0.21 -23.03 -38.15
C ALA A 362 -0.15 -21.53 -38.17
N THR A 363 -0.04 -20.90 -39.34
CA THR A 363 -0.41 -19.49 -39.52
C THR A 363 -1.90 -19.26 -39.27
N LEU A 364 -2.76 -20.14 -39.77
CA LEU A 364 -4.20 -20.07 -39.53
C LEU A 364 -4.53 -20.18 -38.04
N LEU A 365 -3.92 -21.13 -37.31
CA LEU A 365 -4.16 -21.26 -35.87
C LEU A 365 -3.72 -19.99 -35.12
N GLN A 366 -2.56 -19.44 -35.45
CA GLN A 366 -2.07 -18.22 -34.82
C GLN A 366 -2.99 -17.02 -35.08
N GLN A 367 -3.45 -16.83 -36.31
CA GLN A 367 -4.28 -15.69 -36.68
C GLN A 367 -5.71 -15.79 -36.12
N ARG A 368 -6.25 -17.00 -36.05
CA ARG A 368 -7.68 -17.22 -35.81
C ARG A 368 -8.04 -17.51 -34.37
N ILE A 369 -7.17 -18.22 -33.67
CA ILE A 369 -7.41 -18.66 -32.30
C ILE A 369 -6.25 -18.29 -31.37
N ASN A 370 -5.30 -17.47 -31.85
CA ASN A 370 -4.13 -17.02 -31.10
C ASN A 370 -3.35 -18.16 -30.42
N ALA A 371 -3.29 -19.31 -31.09
CA ALA A 371 -2.58 -20.48 -30.61
C ALA A 371 -1.44 -20.85 -31.57
N GLY A 372 -0.35 -21.35 -31.00
CA GLY A 372 0.75 -21.91 -31.78
C GLY A 372 0.37 -23.25 -32.44
N TRP A 373 1.36 -24.13 -32.60
CA TRP A 373 1.10 -25.46 -33.16
C TRP A 373 0.19 -26.29 -32.22
N ILE A 374 -0.94 -26.74 -32.76
CA ILE A 374 -1.80 -27.76 -32.14
C ILE A 374 -1.80 -28.97 -33.06
N GLU A 375 -1.70 -30.17 -32.50
CA GLU A 375 -1.76 -31.39 -33.31
C GLU A 375 -3.07 -31.46 -34.11
N SER A 376 -3.02 -31.94 -35.34
CA SER A 376 -4.20 -32.00 -36.20
C SER A 376 -5.08 -33.22 -35.86
N GLY A 377 -6.39 -33.13 -36.08
CA GLY A 377 -7.32 -34.24 -35.90
C GLY A 377 -7.78 -34.48 -34.46
N LEU A 378 -7.46 -33.60 -33.51
CA LEU A 378 -7.95 -33.68 -32.15
C LEU A 378 -9.48 -33.56 -32.14
N LYS A 379 -10.12 -34.49 -31.42
CA LYS A 379 -11.54 -34.38 -31.08
C LYS A 379 -11.72 -33.28 -30.04
N ARG A 380 -12.94 -32.73 -29.98
CA ARG A 380 -13.31 -31.63 -29.09
C ARG A 380 -12.73 -31.71 -27.67
N PRO A 381 -12.87 -32.81 -26.91
CA PRO A 381 -12.32 -32.86 -25.54
C PRO A 381 -10.80 -32.70 -25.49
N ALA A 382 -10.08 -33.30 -26.45
CA ALA A 382 -8.62 -33.21 -26.52
C ALA A 382 -8.16 -31.82 -26.96
N PHE A 383 -8.90 -31.15 -27.85
CA PHE A 383 -8.63 -29.75 -28.22
C PHE A 383 -8.79 -28.81 -27.02
N MET A 384 -9.89 -28.95 -26.27
CA MET A 384 -10.13 -28.11 -25.09
C MET A 384 -9.08 -28.32 -23.99
N ALA A 385 -8.48 -29.51 -23.91
CA ALA A 385 -7.43 -29.82 -22.93
C ALA A 385 -6.04 -29.24 -23.29
N VAL A 386 -5.87 -28.65 -24.47
CA VAL A 386 -4.59 -28.05 -24.88
C VAL A 386 -4.25 -26.87 -23.96
N ASN A 387 -3.02 -26.84 -23.42
CA ASN A 387 -2.57 -25.83 -22.45
C ASN A 387 -2.78 -24.38 -22.92
N ALA A 388 -2.53 -24.08 -24.20
CA ALA A 388 -2.76 -22.74 -24.75
C ALA A 388 -4.24 -22.35 -24.71
N ILE A 389 -5.14 -23.29 -25.03
CA ILE A 389 -6.60 -23.09 -25.00
C ILE A 389 -7.09 -22.96 -23.56
N GLN A 390 -6.63 -23.82 -22.65
CA GLN A 390 -6.92 -23.71 -21.21
C GLN A 390 -6.42 -22.39 -20.62
N GLY A 391 -5.22 -21.95 -21.01
CA GLY A 391 -4.63 -20.68 -20.57
C GLY A 391 -5.50 -19.49 -21.00
N GLN A 392 -5.89 -19.43 -22.27
CA GLN A 392 -6.80 -18.41 -22.78
C GLN A 392 -8.14 -18.42 -22.05
N TRP A 393 -8.71 -19.60 -21.83
CA TRP A 393 -10.01 -19.74 -21.18
C TRP A 393 -9.97 -19.32 -19.70
N ARG A 394 -8.89 -19.63 -18.98
CA ARG A 394 -8.66 -19.12 -17.62
C ARG A 394 -8.51 -17.61 -17.60
N GLN A 395 -7.75 -17.04 -18.55
CA GLN A 395 -7.55 -15.60 -18.64
C GLN A 395 -8.88 -14.87 -18.90
N ASP A 396 -9.71 -15.40 -19.79
CA ASP A 396 -11.06 -14.88 -20.10
C ASP A 396 -11.97 -14.83 -18.86
N LEU A 397 -11.73 -15.69 -17.86
CA LEU A 397 -12.53 -15.82 -16.64
C LEU A 397 -11.81 -15.29 -15.39
N ALA A 398 -10.62 -14.70 -15.54
CA ALA A 398 -9.76 -14.29 -14.43
C ALA A 398 -9.59 -15.40 -13.38
N LEU A 399 -9.29 -16.62 -13.85
CA LEU A 399 -9.09 -17.80 -12.99
C LEU A 399 -7.62 -18.05 -12.72
N PRO A 400 -7.28 -18.58 -11.54
CA PRO A 400 -5.91 -18.96 -11.20
C PRO A 400 -5.37 -20.10 -12.08
N PRO A 401 -4.04 -20.21 -12.26
CA PRO A 401 -3.41 -21.12 -13.22
C PRO A 401 -3.63 -22.62 -12.92
N GLY A 402 -4.06 -22.98 -11.71
CA GLY A 402 -4.29 -24.38 -11.29
C GLY A 402 -5.66 -24.94 -11.64
N ILE A 403 -6.62 -24.12 -12.08
CA ILE A 403 -7.97 -24.60 -12.36
C ILE A 403 -8.06 -25.16 -13.78
N THR A 404 -8.63 -26.35 -13.92
CA THR A 404 -8.88 -26.98 -15.22
C THR A 404 -10.35 -26.80 -15.61
N LEU A 405 -10.59 -26.30 -16.81
CA LEU A 405 -11.94 -26.04 -17.31
C LEU A 405 -12.40 -27.16 -18.23
N TYR A 406 -13.63 -27.60 -18.02
CA TYR A 406 -14.34 -28.53 -18.89
C TYR A 406 -15.48 -27.80 -19.57
N ALA A 407 -15.89 -28.25 -20.76
CA ALA A 407 -17.03 -27.67 -21.46
C ALA A 407 -18.34 -28.21 -20.90
N TYR A 408 -19.37 -27.35 -20.89
CA TYR A 408 -20.75 -27.70 -20.52
C TYR A 408 -20.92 -28.23 -19.09
N LEU A 409 -20.16 -27.68 -18.15
CA LEU A 409 -20.43 -27.91 -16.73
C LEU A 409 -21.82 -27.38 -16.39
N THR A 410 -22.56 -28.13 -15.56
CA THR A 410 -23.74 -27.57 -14.88
C THR A 410 -23.28 -26.53 -13.86
N GLU A 411 -24.19 -25.68 -13.40
CA GLU A 411 -23.88 -24.67 -12.38
C GLU A 411 -23.29 -25.30 -11.11
N GLN A 412 -23.88 -26.39 -10.63
CA GLN A 412 -23.39 -27.13 -9.47
C GLN A 412 -21.97 -27.68 -9.66
N TYR A 413 -21.67 -28.26 -10.82
CA TYR A 413 -20.31 -28.76 -11.08
C TYR A 413 -19.32 -27.62 -11.29
N PHE A 414 -19.74 -26.52 -11.93
CA PHE A 414 -18.93 -25.32 -12.07
C PHE A 414 -18.60 -24.72 -10.69
N GLU A 415 -19.59 -24.65 -9.80
CA GLU A 415 -19.41 -24.18 -8.44
C GLU A 415 -18.30 -24.97 -7.72
N GLN A 416 -18.42 -26.30 -7.71
CA GLN A 416 -17.52 -27.17 -6.98
C GLN A 416 -16.11 -27.27 -7.58
N SER A 417 -16.00 -27.28 -8.91
CA SER A 417 -14.72 -27.54 -9.59
C SER A 417 -13.96 -26.29 -10.04
N VAL A 418 -14.66 -25.14 -10.14
CA VAL A 418 -14.09 -23.89 -10.66
C VAL A 418 -14.30 -22.74 -9.67
N TYR A 419 -15.54 -22.47 -9.27
CA TYR A 419 -15.85 -21.27 -8.50
C TYR A 419 -15.29 -21.31 -7.08
N LEU A 420 -15.61 -22.34 -6.29
CA LEU A 420 -15.13 -22.49 -4.92
C LEU A 420 -13.59 -22.57 -4.84
N PRO A 421 -12.90 -23.35 -5.69
CA PRO A 421 -11.43 -23.32 -5.72
C PRO A 421 -10.85 -21.95 -6.08
N ALA A 422 -11.51 -21.19 -6.96
CA ALA A 422 -11.08 -19.83 -7.28
C ALA A 422 -11.27 -18.88 -6.09
N LEU A 423 -12.41 -18.97 -5.37
CA LEU A 423 -12.63 -18.20 -4.15
C LEU A 423 -11.60 -18.52 -3.07
N GLN A 424 -11.31 -19.79 -2.84
CA GLN A 424 -10.29 -20.23 -1.88
C GLN A 424 -8.90 -19.68 -2.25
N HIS A 425 -8.56 -19.68 -3.54
CA HIS A 425 -7.32 -19.12 -4.02
C HIS A 425 -7.25 -17.61 -3.78
N ASP A 426 -8.28 -16.88 -4.20
CA ASP A 426 -8.33 -15.41 -4.07
C ASP A 426 -8.32 -14.99 -2.60
N ALA A 427 -9.08 -15.69 -1.75
CA ALA A 427 -9.07 -15.51 -0.30
C ALA A 427 -7.67 -15.67 0.28
N ARG A 428 -6.97 -16.74 -0.13
CA ARG A 428 -5.61 -17.01 0.33
C ARG A 428 -4.61 -15.96 -0.18
N GLU A 429 -4.72 -15.50 -1.42
CA GLU A 429 -3.87 -14.42 -1.94
C GLU A 429 -4.13 -13.09 -1.21
N MET A 430 -5.40 -12.77 -0.89
CA MET A 430 -5.72 -11.62 -0.05
C MET A 430 -5.10 -11.74 1.35
N MET A 431 -5.18 -12.90 1.99
CA MET A 431 -4.54 -13.14 3.29
C MET A 431 -3.02 -13.03 3.22
N LYS A 432 -2.38 -13.55 2.16
CA LYS A 432 -0.93 -13.42 1.95
C LYS A 432 -0.47 -11.97 1.82
N GLN A 433 -1.30 -11.11 1.24
CA GLN A 433 -1.01 -9.68 1.17
C GLN A 433 -1.11 -8.97 2.53
N ARG A 434 -1.67 -9.62 3.56
CA ARG A 434 -1.82 -9.07 4.92
C ARG A 434 -0.75 -9.47 5.91
N VAL A 435 0.18 -10.33 5.52
CA VAL A 435 1.26 -10.80 6.38
C VAL A 435 2.60 -10.25 5.91
N ALA A 436 3.55 -10.14 6.82
CA ALA A 436 4.92 -9.77 6.50
C ALA A 436 5.61 -10.81 5.60
N SER A 437 5.28 -12.09 5.81
CA SER A 437 5.78 -13.20 5.00
C SER A 437 4.62 -13.99 4.41
N ALA A 438 4.46 -13.93 3.09
CA ALA A 438 3.38 -14.64 2.38
C ALA A 438 3.39 -16.18 2.59
N GLY A 439 4.50 -16.75 3.07
CA GLY A 439 4.60 -18.17 3.39
C GLY A 439 4.07 -18.54 4.78
N ASP A 440 3.86 -17.56 5.66
CA ASP A 440 3.50 -17.78 7.06
C ASP A 440 2.20 -17.03 7.42
N LEU A 441 1.07 -17.72 7.26
CA LEU A 441 -0.24 -17.16 7.62
C LEU A 441 -0.50 -17.23 9.14
N SER A 442 0.38 -17.82 9.94
CA SER A 442 0.19 -17.87 11.39
C SER A 442 0.30 -16.49 12.04
N THR A 443 1.01 -15.55 11.39
CA THR A 443 1.13 -14.17 11.86
C THR A 443 -0.02 -13.27 11.42
N LEU A 444 -1.01 -13.78 10.66
CA LEU A 444 -2.09 -12.98 10.09
C LEU A 444 -2.80 -12.11 11.13
N GLY A 445 -3.16 -12.68 12.28
CA GLY A 445 -3.82 -11.92 13.34
C GLY A 445 -2.94 -10.81 13.92
N ARG A 446 -1.66 -11.09 14.19
CA ARG A 446 -0.69 -10.13 14.71
C ARG A 446 -0.40 -9.00 13.72
N ASP A 447 -0.15 -9.33 12.46
CA ASP A 447 0.15 -8.37 11.41
C ASP A 447 -1.08 -7.52 11.06
N SER A 448 -2.26 -8.13 11.04
CA SER A 448 -3.53 -7.40 10.84
C SER A 448 -3.85 -6.49 12.02
N TYR A 449 -3.58 -6.90 13.26
CA TYR A 449 -3.70 -6.03 14.44
C TYR A 449 -2.83 -4.79 14.27
N ARG A 450 -1.55 -4.96 13.93
CA ARG A 450 -0.64 -3.84 13.68
C ARG A 450 -1.19 -2.93 12.57
N ASP A 451 -1.59 -3.48 11.43
CA ASP A 451 -2.08 -2.70 10.29
C ASP A 451 -3.39 -1.96 10.59
N LEU A 452 -4.22 -2.50 11.48
CA LEU A 452 -5.49 -1.92 11.87
C LEU A 452 -5.31 -0.73 12.83
N ILE A 453 -4.46 -0.87 13.86
CA ILE A 453 -4.31 0.17 14.89
C ILE A 453 -3.33 1.28 14.50
N THR A 454 -2.28 0.96 13.74
CA THR A 454 -1.18 1.89 13.47
C THR A 454 -1.63 3.18 12.78
N PRO A 455 -2.51 3.13 11.75
CA PRO A 455 -2.98 4.34 11.09
C PRO A 455 -3.72 5.28 12.05
N GLY A 456 -4.59 4.75 12.93
CA GLY A 456 -5.32 5.54 13.92
C GLY A 456 -4.41 6.18 14.98
N VAL A 457 -3.47 5.42 15.53
CA VAL A 457 -2.46 5.94 16.48
C VAL A 457 -1.62 7.05 15.82
N THR A 458 -1.22 6.85 14.57
CA THR A 458 -0.43 7.82 13.82
C THR A 458 -1.23 9.09 13.52
N ALA A 459 -2.51 8.94 13.16
CA ALA A 459 -3.43 10.06 12.96
C ALA A 459 -3.51 10.95 14.20
N LEU A 460 -3.68 10.35 15.37
CA LEU A 460 -3.75 11.04 16.66
C LEU A 460 -2.51 11.89 16.90
N LEU A 461 -1.32 11.28 16.76
CA LEU A 461 -0.06 11.97 17.00
C LEU A 461 0.16 13.12 15.99
N ILE A 462 -0.23 12.92 14.73
CA ILE A 462 -0.13 13.95 13.70
C ILE A 462 -1.13 15.09 13.95
N LEU A 463 -2.36 14.80 14.36
CA LEU A 463 -3.36 15.82 14.72
C LEU A 463 -2.88 16.66 15.92
N CYS A 464 -2.33 16.02 16.96
CA CYS A 464 -1.71 16.74 18.08
C CYS A 464 -0.55 17.63 17.60
N GLY A 465 0.33 17.09 16.74
CA GLY A 465 1.44 17.85 16.17
C GLY A 465 0.95 19.01 15.30
N LEU A 466 -0.11 18.83 14.52
CA LEU A 466 -0.73 19.85 13.67
C LEU A 466 -1.24 21.01 14.53
N ALA A 467 -2.00 20.72 15.60
CA ALA A 467 -2.52 21.74 16.51
C ALA A 467 -1.38 22.54 17.17
N VAL A 468 -0.37 21.86 17.70
CA VAL A 468 0.78 22.52 18.36
C VAL A 468 1.56 23.38 17.37
N HIS A 469 1.90 22.86 16.19
CA HIS A 469 2.71 23.58 15.22
C HIS A 469 1.95 24.68 14.49
N ALA A 470 0.63 24.57 14.32
CA ALA A 470 -0.21 25.63 13.79
C ALA A 470 -0.16 26.86 14.71
N PHE A 471 -0.36 26.66 16.02
CA PHE A 471 -0.24 27.74 17.00
C PHE A 471 1.16 28.37 17.00
N ARG A 472 2.21 27.56 16.88
CA ARG A 472 3.59 28.06 16.84
C ARG A 472 3.87 28.86 15.58
N ALA A 473 3.44 28.39 14.40
CA ALA A 473 3.58 29.11 13.14
C ALA A 473 2.88 30.46 13.20
N LEU A 474 1.64 30.50 13.70
CA LEU A 474 0.90 31.75 13.94
C LEU A 474 1.63 32.67 14.92
N SER A 475 2.17 32.11 15.99
CA SER A 475 2.96 32.86 16.97
C SER A 475 4.25 33.42 16.37
N TYR A 476 4.93 32.68 15.48
CA TYR A 476 6.13 33.16 14.77
C TYR A 476 5.79 34.29 13.79
N LEU A 477 4.71 34.15 13.01
CA LEU A 477 4.22 35.23 12.13
C LEU A 477 3.95 36.51 12.93
N LEU A 478 3.23 36.39 14.04
CA LEU A 478 2.93 37.55 14.88
C LEU A 478 4.20 38.13 15.52
N ARG A 479 5.20 37.31 15.87
CA ARG A 479 6.51 37.76 16.35
C ARG A 479 7.29 38.57 15.33
N LEU A 480 7.09 38.35 14.02
CA LEU A 480 7.75 39.18 13.00
C LEU A 480 7.26 40.64 13.05
N VAL A 481 6.00 40.85 13.46
CA VAL A 481 5.36 42.18 13.48
C VAL A 481 5.41 42.81 14.87
N LYS A 482 5.06 42.05 15.92
CA LYS A 482 4.91 42.56 17.30
C LYS A 482 5.71 41.72 18.32
N ALA A 483 6.30 42.39 19.30
CA ALA A 483 6.97 41.71 20.42
C ALA A 483 5.95 40.90 21.23
N GLN A 484 6.34 39.68 21.63
CA GLN A 484 5.47 38.78 22.36
C GLN A 484 6.04 38.46 23.75
N PRO A 485 5.78 39.30 24.77
CA PRO A 485 6.13 38.95 26.13
C PRO A 485 5.39 37.65 26.54
N LEU A 486 5.97 36.91 27.50
CA LEU A 486 5.43 35.62 27.95
C LEU A 486 3.95 35.68 28.30
N GLY A 487 3.51 36.73 29.00
CA GLY A 487 2.10 36.91 29.37
C GLY A 487 1.18 37.06 28.15
N LEU A 488 1.60 37.75 27.09
CA LEU A 488 0.82 37.84 25.85
C LEU A 488 0.79 36.48 25.13
N TYR A 489 1.91 35.77 25.07
CA TYR A 489 1.95 34.44 24.46
C TYR A 489 1.00 33.46 25.18
N LEU A 490 1.00 33.44 26.51
CA LEU A 490 0.11 32.56 27.29
C LEU A 490 -1.36 32.93 27.09
N LYS A 491 -1.69 34.24 27.00
CA LYS A 491 -3.03 34.71 26.63
C LYS A 491 -3.42 34.26 25.22
N LEU A 492 -2.53 34.40 24.25
CA LEU A 492 -2.77 33.95 22.87
C LEU A 492 -2.93 32.42 22.79
N LEU A 493 -2.18 31.66 23.59
CA LEU A 493 -2.37 30.21 23.72
C LEU A 493 -3.74 29.88 24.30
N GLY A 494 -4.15 30.57 25.38
CA GLY A 494 -5.49 30.39 25.96
C GLY A 494 -6.60 30.70 24.95
N VAL A 495 -6.48 31.81 24.21
CA VAL A 495 -7.39 32.16 23.13
C VAL A 495 -7.37 31.10 22.01
N TYR A 496 -6.19 30.62 21.61
CA TYR A 496 -6.06 29.57 20.60
C TYR A 496 -6.74 28.27 21.01
N VAL A 497 -6.54 27.82 22.25
CA VAL A 497 -7.19 26.62 22.79
C VAL A 497 -8.71 26.80 22.85
N LEU A 498 -9.18 27.98 23.29
CA LEU A 498 -10.61 28.28 23.32
C LEU A 498 -11.22 28.34 21.91
N LEU A 499 -10.51 28.92 20.94
CA LEU A 499 -10.90 28.91 19.53
C LEU A 499 -10.93 27.48 18.99
N LEU A 500 -9.89 26.69 19.23
CA LEU A 500 -9.81 25.29 18.81
C LEU A 500 -11.00 24.48 19.37
N ALA A 501 -11.33 24.64 20.65
CA ALA A 501 -12.49 24.01 21.27
C ALA A 501 -13.82 24.50 20.65
N SER A 502 -13.93 25.80 20.34
CA SER A 502 -15.14 26.36 19.73
C SER A 502 -15.35 25.98 18.26
N VAL A 503 -14.29 25.58 17.56
CA VAL A 503 -14.35 25.20 16.13
C VAL A 503 -15.30 24.03 15.89
N SER A 504 -15.40 23.08 16.84
CA SER A 504 -16.37 21.97 16.77
C SER A 504 -17.82 22.42 16.94
N LEU A 505 -18.08 23.51 17.69
CA LEU A 505 -19.42 24.08 17.82
C LEU A 505 -19.88 24.72 16.50
N VAL A 506 -18.96 25.31 15.74
CA VAL A 506 -19.25 26.01 14.48
C VAL A 506 -19.34 25.05 13.28
N ALA A 507 -18.61 23.94 13.29
CA ALA A 507 -18.63 22.97 12.19
C ALA A 507 -19.90 22.10 12.13
N GLY A 508 -20.74 22.17 13.16
CA GLY A 508 -21.99 21.42 13.22
C GLY A 508 -21.81 19.98 13.70
N LYS A 509 -22.90 19.22 13.67
CA LYS A 509 -22.89 17.81 14.08
C LYS A 509 -22.22 16.94 13.02
N PRO A 510 -21.47 15.89 13.43
CA PRO A 510 -20.88 14.96 12.47
C PRO A 510 -21.99 14.25 11.68
N LYS A 511 -21.75 14.01 10.39
CA LYS A 511 -22.68 13.28 9.51
C LYS A 511 -22.85 11.82 9.93
N VAL A 512 -21.82 11.26 10.57
CA VAL A 512 -21.81 9.92 11.16
C VAL A 512 -21.53 10.08 12.66
N PRO A 513 -22.55 10.05 13.54
CA PRO A 513 -22.37 10.11 14.98
C PRO A 513 -21.61 8.88 15.49
N ALA A 514 -20.87 9.04 16.59
CA ALA A 514 -20.11 7.95 17.20
C ALA A 514 -21.03 6.78 17.63
N SER A 515 -22.29 7.07 18.00
CA SER A 515 -23.29 6.08 18.40
C SER A 515 -23.73 5.14 17.26
N ASP A 516 -23.48 5.51 16.00
CA ASP A 516 -23.81 4.65 14.86
C ASP A 516 -22.81 3.50 14.66
N LEU A 517 -21.70 3.50 15.41
CA LEU A 517 -20.71 2.43 15.35
C LEU A 517 -20.65 1.71 16.70
N PRO A 518 -20.28 0.41 16.73
CA PRO A 518 -20.19 -0.34 17.97
C PRO A 518 -19.26 0.33 18.99
N GLN A 519 -19.76 0.45 20.21
CA GLN A 519 -19.07 1.16 21.29
C GLN A 519 -18.63 0.26 22.46
N GLU A 520 -19.19 -0.94 22.60
CA GLU A 520 -18.93 -1.82 23.74
C GLU A 520 -17.60 -2.58 23.59
N GLY A 521 -16.69 -2.48 24.56
CA GLY A 521 -15.42 -3.21 24.59
C GLY A 521 -14.69 -3.10 25.93
N GLU A 522 -13.77 -4.02 26.22
CA GLU A 522 -13.04 -4.06 27.50
C GLU A 522 -12.08 -2.87 27.69
N GLU A 523 -12.06 -2.29 28.91
CA GLU A 523 -11.40 -1.02 29.28
C GLU A 523 -9.85 -1.03 29.29
N THR A 524 -9.19 -2.06 28.75
CA THR A 524 -7.75 -2.28 28.95
C THR A 524 -6.84 -1.25 28.26
N LEU A 525 -7.38 -0.45 27.32
CA LEU A 525 -6.71 0.71 26.70
C LEU A 525 -7.36 2.05 27.04
N ALA A 526 -8.02 2.17 28.20
CA ALA A 526 -8.86 3.31 28.57
C ALA A 526 -8.26 4.68 28.22
N LEU A 527 -6.97 4.92 28.52
CA LEU A 527 -6.37 6.24 28.28
C LEU A 527 -6.08 6.55 26.82
N THR A 528 -5.44 5.64 26.07
CA THR A 528 -5.11 5.89 24.65
C THR A 528 -6.36 5.89 23.78
N LEU A 529 -7.31 5.00 24.09
CA LEU A 529 -8.56 4.88 23.36
C LEU A 529 -9.49 6.07 23.68
N ALA A 530 -9.58 6.51 24.93
CA ALA A 530 -10.36 7.70 25.28
C ALA A 530 -9.77 8.97 24.66
N LEU A 531 -8.44 9.16 24.72
CA LEU A 531 -7.79 10.28 24.05
C LEU A 531 -8.01 10.24 22.53
N ALA A 532 -7.99 9.04 21.93
CA ALA A 532 -8.29 8.89 20.51
C ALA A 532 -9.74 9.21 20.18
N SER A 533 -10.70 8.72 20.96
CA SER A 533 -12.12 9.04 20.80
C SER A 533 -12.34 10.56 20.87
N GLU A 534 -11.82 11.23 21.90
CA GLU A 534 -11.98 12.68 22.10
C GLU A 534 -11.34 13.50 20.96
N VAL A 535 -10.13 13.14 20.53
CA VAL A 535 -9.44 13.81 19.42
C VAL A 535 -10.19 13.58 18.10
N MET A 536 -10.69 12.37 17.86
CA MET A 536 -11.47 12.04 16.66
C MET A 536 -12.84 12.74 16.68
N ASP A 537 -13.55 12.76 17.81
CA ASP A 537 -14.81 13.49 17.97
C ASP A 537 -14.65 14.98 17.67
N TRP A 538 -13.53 15.56 18.11
CA TRP A 538 -13.19 16.94 17.74
C TRP A 538 -12.87 17.10 16.25
N ALA A 539 -12.15 16.16 15.65
CA ALA A 539 -11.66 16.24 14.28
C ALA A 539 -12.71 15.92 13.20
N VAL A 540 -13.64 14.99 13.47
CA VAL A 540 -14.64 14.50 12.49
C VAL A 540 -15.46 15.64 11.87
N PRO A 541 -16.03 16.60 12.62
CA PRO A 541 -16.76 17.73 12.02
C PRO A 541 -15.89 18.61 11.11
N GLN A 542 -14.57 18.64 11.32
CA GLN A 542 -13.64 19.42 10.51
C GLN A 542 -13.10 18.67 9.30
N GLN A 543 -13.36 17.36 9.22
CA GLN A 543 -12.63 16.48 8.33
C GLN A 543 -12.87 16.79 6.85
N ASP A 544 -14.07 17.25 6.46
CA ASP A 544 -14.32 17.68 5.07
C ASP A 544 -13.39 18.83 4.65
N ARG A 545 -13.11 19.77 5.56
CA ARG A 545 -12.22 20.92 5.30
C ARG A 545 -10.76 20.51 5.33
N LEU A 546 -10.37 19.72 6.33
CA LEU A 546 -8.99 19.23 6.47
C LEU A 546 -8.60 18.33 5.30
N TYR A 547 -9.50 17.45 4.87
CA TYR A 547 -9.31 16.58 3.73
C TYR A 547 -9.17 17.36 2.43
N PHE A 548 -10.06 18.32 2.16
CA PHE A 548 -9.96 19.17 0.97
C PHE A 548 -8.62 19.91 0.92
N LEU A 549 -8.27 20.61 2.01
CA LEU A 549 -7.01 21.35 2.11
C LEU A 549 -5.80 20.43 1.96
N GLY A 550 -5.80 19.29 2.66
CA GLY A 550 -4.71 18.31 2.59
C GLY A 550 -4.55 17.68 1.20
N THR A 551 -5.66 17.44 0.50
CA THR A 551 -5.66 16.90 -0.87
C THR A 551 -5.08 17.91 -1.86
N SER A 552 -5.49 19.17 -1.79
CA SER A 552 -4.89 20.25 -2.60
C SER A 552 -3.40 20.41 -2.31
N ILE A 553 -2.98 20.40 -1.03
CA ILE A 553 -1.55 20.44 -0.69
C ILE A 553 -0.81 19.24 -1.27
N ARG A 554 -1.38 18.03 -1.16
CA ARG A 554 -0.76 16.80 -1.66
C ARG A 554 -0.53 16.87 -3.17
N TRP A 555 -1.54 17.28 -3.95
CA TRP A 555 -1.44 17.31 -5.40
C TRP A 555 -0.69 18.54 -5.92
N ASP A 556 -1.02 19.73 -5.45
CA ASP A 556 -0.50 20.99 -6.00
C ASP A 556 0.89 21.33 -5.47
N VAL A 557 1.17 21.05 -4.20
CA VAL A 557 2.43 21.42 -3.53
C VAL A 557 3.39 20.23 -3.47
N LEU A 558 2.89 19.06 -3.07
CA LEU A 558 3.72 17.85 -2.91
C LEU A 558 3.75 16.96 -4.17
N ARG A 559 3.13 17.39 -5.28
CA ARG A 559 3.13 16.70 -6.58
C ARG A 559 2.68 15.24 -6.50
N GLY A 560 1.66 14.97 -5.69
CA GLY A 560 1.09 13.62 -5.53
C GLY A 560 1.94 12.68 -4.68
N TYR A 561 2.77 13.19 -3.77
CA TYR A 561 3.59 12.36 -2.87
C TYR A 561 2.72 11.36 -2.08
N GLY A 562 2.88 10.07 -2.36
CA GLY A 562 2.03 8.98 -1.83
C GLY A 562 2.40 8.45 -0.45
N PHE A 563 3.38 9.08 0.22
CA PHE A 563 3.84 8.70 1.55
C PHE A 563 4.18 7.20 1.71
N GLY A 564 4.74 6.57 0.67
CA GLY A 564 5.18 5.17 0.71
C GLY A 564 4.14 4.17 0.23
N VAL A 565 2.94 4.65 -0.14
CA VAL A 565 1.97 3.91 -0.96
C VAL A 565 2.10 4.43 -2.40
N PRO A 566 2.11 3.55 -3.42
CA PRO A 566 2.04 4.00 -4.80
C PRO A 566 0.77 4.85 -4.97
N GLY A 567 0.93 6.06 -5.51
CA GLY A 567 -0.23 6.89 -5.81
C GLY A 567 -1.14 6.16 -6.80
N ASN A 568 -2.46 6.33 -6.66
CA ASN A 568 -3.35 6.05 -7.78
C ASN A 568 -2.97 7.05 -8.88
N GLN A 569 -2.04 6.67 -9.76
CA GLN A 569 -2.00 7.27 -11.09
C GLN A 569 -3.36 6.91 -11.69
N GLN A 570 -4.27 7.90 -11.69
CA GLN A 570 -5.40 7.85 -12.60
C GLN A 570 -4.76 7.88 -13.99
N ASP A 571 -4.65 6.70 -14.61
CA ASP A 571 -4.53 6.59 -16.05
C ASP A 571 -5.80 7.15 -16.72
#